data_AF-A0A061GPD3-F1
#
_entry.id   AF-A0A061GPD3-F1
#
_cell.length_a   1.000
_cell.length_b   1.000
_cell.length_c   1.000
_cell.angle_alpha   90.00
_cell.angle_beta   90.00
_cell.angle_gamma   90.00
#
_symmetry.space_group_name_H-M   'P 1'
#
loop_
_entity.id
_entity.type
_entity.pdbx_description
1 polymer ?
#
loop_
_entity_poly.entity_id
_entity_poly.type
_entity_poly.pdbx_seq_one_letter_code
_entity_poly.pdbx_strand_id
1 'polypeptide(L)'
;MLAYWIPGGTRTLPANASHRIGIGVFVMNEKREVLVVQENTGRFRGTGVWKFPTGVVNEGGDLCTAAVREVKEETAWMPFEEYAAQPFVQTNELSNCIVDICKAKEDRKYSGFVPVPTSSLFSYEKNYMYFNTRDFGGR
;
A
#
# COMPACT_ATOMS: atom_id res chain seq x y z
N MET A 1 4.01 25.50 9.63
CA MET A 1 3.49 26.74 9.02
C MET A 1 2.40 27.30 9.92
N LEU A 2 2.45 28.58 10.29
CA LEU A 2 1.35 29.26 10.98
C LEU A 2 0.50 30.01 9.94
N ALA A 3 -0.82 29.93 10.04
CA ALA A 3 -1.73 30.62 9.13
C ALA A 3 -2.90 31.21 9.91
N TYR A 4 -3.26 32.46 9.58
CA TYR A 4 -4.37 33.19 10.20
C TYR A 4 -5.30 33.74 9.11
N TRP A 5 -6.61 33.54 9.28
CA TRP A 5 -7.63 34.03 8.36
C TRP A 5 -8.04 35.45 8.77
N ILE A 6 -7.55 36.44 8.03
CA ILE A 6 -7.77 37.87 8.32
C ILE A 6 -9.22 38.33 8.03
N PRO A 7 -9.92 37.84 6.99
CA PRO A 7 -11.29 38.28 6.73
C PRO A 7 -12.26 37.90 7.86
N GLY A 8 -13.21 38.78 8.19
CA GLY A 8 -14.22 38.54 9.24
C GLY A 8 -15.32 37.52 8.91
N GLY A 9 -15.19 36.81 7.79
CA GLY A 9 -16.13 35.76 7.36
C GLY A 9 -15.75 34.36 7.82
N THR A 10 -16.45 33.34 7.33
CA THR A 10 -16.13 31.94 7.63
C THR A 10 -14.72 31.59 7.13
N ARG A 11 -13.95 30.90 7.97
CA ARG A 11 -12.60 30.42 7.60
C ARG A 11 -12.72 29.33 6.54
N THR A 12 -12.13 29.57 5.36
CA THR A 12 -12.09 28.58 4.27
C THR A 12 -10.72 27.93 4.08
N LEU A 13 -9.73 28.27 4.92
CA LEU A 13 -8.43 27.58 4.90
C LEU A 13 -8.62 26.10 5.23
N PRO A 14 -8.11 25.18 4.39
CA PRO A 14 -8.15 23.77 4.70
C PRO A 14 -7.41 23.47 5.99
N ALA A 15 -7.84 22.41 6.69
CA ALA A 15 -7.12 21.90 7.84
C ALA A 15 -5.75 21.35 7.42
N ASN A 16 -4.79 21.35 8.34
CA ASN A 16 -3.51 20.70 8.11
C ASN A 16 -3.68 19.18 7.92
N ALA A 17 -2.69 18.53 7.32
CA ALA A 17 -2.65 17.08 7.16
C ALA A 17 -2.80 16.38 8.52
N SER A 18 -3.71 15.41 8.58
CA SER A 18 -4.07 14.68 9.81
C SER A 18 -3.72 13.19 9.78
N HIS A 19 -3.40 12.65 8.61
CA HIS A 19 -3.19 11.21 8.40
C HIS A 19 -1.78 10.92 7.91
N ARG A 20 -1.27 9.74 8.29
CA ARG A 20 -0.13 9.12 7.63
C ARG A 20 -0.65 8.12 6.60
N ILE A 21 -0.03 8.09 5.43
CA ILE A 21 -0.37 7.13 4.39
C ILE A 21 0.64 5.98 4.45
N GLY A 22 0.15 4.79 4.77
CA GLY A 22 0.93 3.55 4.74
C GLY A 22 0.64 2.76 3.48
N ILE A 23 1.64 2.00 3.03
CA ILE A 23 1.51 1.05 1.93
C ILE A 23 2.02 -0.32 2.35
N GLY A 24 1.34 -1.37 1.91
CA GLY A 24 1.79 -2.75 2.00
C GLY A 24 1.89 -3.36 0.61
N VAL A 25 2.94 -4.16 0.35
CA VAL A 25 3.24 -4.67 -0.97
C VAL A 25 3.19 -6.18 -1.01
N PHE A 26 2.40 -6.72 -1.92
CA PHE A 26 2.33 -8.14 -2.21
C PHE A 26 3.06 -8.41 -3.53
N VAL A 27 4.14 -9.17 -3.46
CA VAL A 27 4.89 -9.65 -4.62
C VAL A 27 4.92 -11.16 -4.56
N MET A 28 4.48 -11.83 -5.62
CA MET A 28 4.51 -13.27 -5.77
C MET A 28 5.30 -13.66 -7.01
N ASN A 29 6.18 -14.64 -6.88
CA ASN A 29 6.96 -15.17 -8.01
C ASN A 29 6.27 -16.40 -8.64
N GLU A 30 6.86 -16.95 -9.71
CA GLU A 30 6.32 -18.11 -10.43
C GLU A 30 6.30 -19.41 -9.60
N LYS A 31 7.06 -19.47 -8.49
CA LYS A 31 7.10 -20.62 -7.57
C LYS A 31 6.05 -20.52 -6.46
N ARG A 32 5.15 -19.53 -6.51
CA ARG A 32 4.18 -19.22 -5.46
C ARG A 32 4.84 -18.88 -4.12
N GLU A 33 6.02 -18.26 -4.18
CA GLU A 33 6.67 -17.65 -3.02
C GLU A 33 6.32 -16.15 -2.99
N VAL A 34 6.17 -15.61 -1.80
CA VAL A 34 5.90 -14.20 -1.55
C VAL A 34 7.11 -13.50 -0.93
N LEU A 35 7.29 -12.25 -1.31
CA LEU A 35 8.29 -11.39 -0.68
C LEU A 35 7.80 -10.99 0.71
N VAL A 36 8.64 -11.23 1.72
CA VAL A 36 8.35 -10.98 3.13
C VAL A 36 9.56 -10.39 3.86
N VAL A 37 9.29 -9.81 5.02
CA VAL A 37 10.29 -9.22 5.91
C VAL A 37 10.02 -9.59 7.36
N GLN A 38 11.10 -9.68 8.12
CA GLN A 38 11.09 -9.66 9.58
C GLN A 38 11.69 -8.34 10.07
N GLU A 39 11.02 -7.70 11.02
CA GLU A 39 11.56 -6.48 11.62
C GLU A 39 12.81 -6.79 12.46
N ASN A 40 13.88 -6.04 12.24
CA ASN A 40 15.09 -6.13 13.09
C ASN A 40 15.00 -5.27 14.36
N THR A 41 13.95 -4.45 14.48
CA THR A 41 13.69 -3.47 15.55
C THR A 41 12.19 -3.41 15.82
N GLY A 42 11.78 -2.77 16.92
CA GLY A 42 10.36 -2.61 17.24
C GLY A 42 9.70 -3.85 17.85
N ARG A 43 8.37 -3.91 17.76
CA ARG A 43 7.52 -4.87 18.49
C ARG A 43 7.68 -6.31 18.01
N PHE A 44 7.98 -6.50 16.73
CA PHE A 44 8.07 -7.84 16.12
C PHE A 44 9.50 -8.39 16.06
N ARG A 45 10.49 -7.64 16.56
CA ARG A 45 11.88 -8.10 16.62
C ARG A 45 12.01 -9.41 17.40
N GLY A 46 12.59 -10.42 16.77
CA GLY A 46 12.87 -11.71 17.41
C GLY A 46 11.63 -12.59 17.65
N THR A 47 10.45 -12.17 17.18
CA THR A 47 9.21 -12.94 17.33
C THR A 47 9.06 -14.04 16.26
N GLY A 48 9.85 -13.97 15.19
CA GLY A 48 9.73 -14.88 14.05
C GLY A 48 8.58 -14.54 13.08
N VAL A 49 7.82 -13.48 13.34
CA VAL A 49 6.68 -13.08 12.49
C VAL A 49 7.17 -12.47 11.19
N TRP A 50 6.81 -13.12 10.08
CA TRP A 50 7.02 -12.59 8.72
C TRP A 50 5.80 -11.80 8.28
N LYS A 51 6.02 -10.60 7.76
CA LYS A 51 4.99 -9.72 7.21
C LYS A 51 5.32 -9.33 5.77
N PHE A 52 4.34 -8.82 5.05
CA PHE A 52 4.60 -8.19 3.76
C PHE A 52 5.46 -6.93 3.91
N PRO A 53 6.18 -6.54 2.84
CA PRO A 53 6.80 -5.23 2.78
C PRO A 53 5.82 -4.12 3.10
N THR A 54 6.18 -3.25 4.03
CA THR A 54 5.32 -2.13 4.43
C THR A 54 6.13 -0.90 4.76
N GLY A 55 5.64 0.27 4.34
CA GLY A 55 6.26 1.54 4.70
C GLY A 55 5.32 2.73 4.58
N VAL A 56 5.87 3.92 4.83
CA VAL A 56 5.14 5.19 4.85
C VAL A 56 5.44 5.97 3.57
N VAL A 57 4.39 6.51 2.97
CA VAL A 57 4.52 7.41 1.82
C VAL A 57 4.95 8.78 2.34
N ASN A 58 6.08 9.27 1.80
CA ASN A 58 6.61 10.58 2.16
C ASN A 58 5.71 11.70 1.61
N GLU A 59 5.77 12.88 2.24
CA GLU A 59 5.07 14.07 1.75
C GLU A 59 5.48 14.37 0.29
N GLY A 60 4.49 14.61 -0.57
CA GLY A 60 4.68 14.82 -2.01
C GLY A 60 5.02 13.55 -2.81
N GLY A 61 5.15 12.39 -2.17
CA GLY A 61 5.42 11.11 -2.83
C GLY A 61 4.16 10.40 -3.32
N ASP A 62 4.30 9.58 -4.37
CA ASP A 62 3.21 8.74 -4.88
C ASP A 62 3.24 7.30 -4.31
N LEU A 63 2.07 6.66 -4.30
CA LEU A 63 1.91 5.30 -3.77
C LEU A 63 2.77 4.28 -4.51
N CYS A 64 2.87 4.37 -5.85
CA CYS A 64 3.60 3.40 -6.66
C CYS A 64 5.12 3.48 -6.40
N THR A 65 5.67 4.68 -6.33
CA THR A 65 7.08 4.92 -6.00
C THR A 65 7.38 4.45 -4.59
N ALA A 66 6.49 4.71 -3.62
CA ALA A 66 6.65 4.19 -2.27
C ALA A 66 6.66 2.65 -2.27
N ALA A 67 5.71 1.99 -2.93
CA ALA A 67 5.70 0.53 -3.05
C ALA A 67 7.00 -0.03 -3.64
N VAL A 68 7.47 0.54 -4.75
CA VAL A 68 8.71 0.09 -5.40
C VAL A 68 9.91 0.29 -4.50
N ARG A 69 9.94 1.37 -3.71
CA ARG A 69 10.98 1.59 -2.70
C ARG A 69 10.95 0.51 -1.62
N GLU A 70 9.80 0.26 -1.01
CA GLU A 70 9.68 -0.75 0.06
C GLU A 70 10.12 -2.15 -0.44
N VAL A 71 9.72 -2.52 -1.67
CA VAL A 71 10.14 -3.80 -2.28
C VAL A 71 11.66 -3.90 -2.46
N LYS A 72 12.33 -2.80 -2.81
CA LYS A 72 13.78 -2.78 -3.03
C LYS A 72 14.57 -2.87 -1.72
N GLU A 73 13.97 -2.48 -0.61
CA GLU A 73 14.60 -2.50 0.70
C GLU A 73 14.49 -3.87 1.41
N GLU A 74 13.83 -4.86 0.79
CA GLU A 74 13.52 -6.18 1.36
C GLU A 74 13.91 -7.36 0.46
N THR A 75 14.21 -8.54 1.04
CA THR A 75 14.97 -9.58 0.32
C THR A 75 14.61 -11.05 0.60
N ALA A 76 13.60 -11.37 1.41
CA ALA A 76 13.30 -12.77 1.74
C ALA A 76 12.07 -13.31 0.99
N TRP A 77 12.21 -14.49 0.37
CA TRP A 77 11.11 -15.23 -0.24
C TRP A 77 10.63 -16.33 0.70
N MET A 78 9.32 -16.48 0.82
CA MET A 78 8.67 -17.51 1.64
C MET A 78 7.52 -18.16 0.85
N PRO A 79 7.31 -19.48 0.91
CA PRO A 79 6.12 -20.10 0.32
C PRO A 79 4.83 -19.44 0.81
N PHE A 80 3.93 -19.08 -0.10
CA PHE A 80 2.72 -18.33 0.28
C PHE A 80 1.83 -19.06 1.30
N GLU A 81 1.71 -20.38 1.16
CA GLU A 81 0.94 -21.20 2.10
C GLU A 81 1.58 -21.22 3.49
N GLU A 82 2.92 -21.19 3.57
CA GLU A 82 3.65 -21.07 4.84
C GLU A 82 3.39 -19.71 5.49
N TYR A 83 3.44 -18.63 4.71
CA TYR A 83 3.10 -17.29 5.16
C TYR A 83 1.66 -17.21 5.70
N ALA A 84 0.69 -17.74 4.94
CA ALA A 84 -0.72 -17.73 5.29
C ALA A 84 -1.05 -18.64 6.49
N ALA A 85 -0.23 -19.66 6.75
CA ALA A 85 -0.37 -20.55 7.90
C ALA A 85 0.21 -19.98 9.20
N GLN A 86 0.90 -18.83 9.16
CA GLN A 86 1.44 -18.22 10.38
C GLN A 86 0.31 -17.89 11.38
N PRO A 87 0.46 -18.25 12.68
CA PRO A 87 -0.56 -17.98 13.69
C PRO A 87 -0.98 -16.51 13.78
N PHE A 88 -0.02 -15.59 13.61
CA PHE A 88 -0.27 -14.15 13.60
C PHE A 88 -1.21 -13.74 12.46
N VAL A 89 -1.03 -14.32 11.27
CA VAL A 89 -1.83 -14.02 10.09
C VAL A 89 -3.26 -14.55 10.24
N GLN A 90 -3.40 -15.75 10.81
CA GLN A 90 -4.71 -16.37 11.02
C GLN A 90 -5.53 -15.70 12.14
N THR A 91 -4.86 -15.20 13.18
CA THR A 91 -5.52 -14.58 14.35
C THR A 91 -5.95 -13.13 14.08
N ASN A 92 -5.28 -12.43 13.16
CA ASN A 92 -5.58 -11.04 12.87
C ASN A 92 -6.54 -10.91 11.67
N GLU A 93 -7.75 -10.38 11.90
CA GLU A 93 -8.78 -10.25 10.86
C GLU A 93 -8.32 -9.46 9.63
N LEU A 94 -7.56 -8.39 9.84
CA LEU A 94 -7.04 -7.58 8.74
C LEU A 94 -6.01 -8.37 7.92
N SER A 95 -5.07 -9.05 8.57
CA SER A 95 -4.08 -9.89 7.89
C SER A 95 -4.75 -11.03 7.11
N ASN A 96 -5.78 -11.65 7.69
CA ASN A 96 -6.54 -12.72 7.05
C ASN A 96 -7.29 -12.20 5.80
N CYS A 97 -7.95 -11.05 5.91
CA CYS A 97 -8.60 -10.38 4.78
C CYS A 97 -7.61 -10.05 3.65
N ILE A 98 -6.39 -9.61 3.98
CA ILE A 98 -5.33 -9.37 2.98
C ILE A 98 -4.94 -10.67 2.28
N VAL A 99 -4.77 -11.77 3.02
CA VAL A 99 -4.48 -13.10 2.43
C VAL A 99 -5.58 -13.53 1.45
N ASP A 100 -6.84 -13.31 1.80
CA ASP A 100 -7.97 -13.65 0.91
C ASP A 100 -7.96 -12.82 -0.38
N ILE A 101 -7.63 -11.52 -0.29
CA ILE A 101 -7.44 -10.66 -1.46
C ILE A 101 -6.27 -11.17 -2.32
N CYS A 102 -5.15 -11.57 -1.70
CA CYS A 102 -4.00 -12.13 -2.41
C CYS A 102 -4.36 -13.43 -3.15
N LYS A 103 -5.08 -14.35 -2.49
CA LYS A 103 -5.60 -15.59 -3.12
C LYS A 103 -6.54 -15.27 -4.29
N ALA A 104 -7.46 -14.33 -4.09
CA ALA A 104 -8.37 -13.91 -5.16
C ALA A 104 -7.63 -13.25 -6.32
N LYS A 105 -6.51 -12.55 -6.07
CA LYS A 105 -5.65 -11.97 -7.11
C LYS A 105 -4.90 -13.05 -7.89
N GLU A 106 -4.36 -14.05 -7.22
CA GLU A 106 -3.72 -15.22 -7.83
C GLU A 106 -4.69 -15.96 -8.76
N ASP A 107 -5.92 -16.21 -8.27
CA ASP A 107 -7.03 -16.81 -9.03
C ASP A 107 -7.58 -15.93 -10.17
N ARG A 108 -7.01 -14.73 -10.39
CA ARG A 108 -7.48 -13.71 -11.35
C ARG A 108 -8.94 -13.27 -11.14
N LYS A 109 -9.48 -13.48 -9.93
CA LYS A 109 -10.84 -13.05 -9.52
C LYS A 109 -10.85 -11.63 -8.97
N TYR A 110 -9.71 -11.14 -8.48
CA TYR A 110 -9.53 -9.78 -7.96
C TYR A 110 -8.81 -8.89 -8.98
N SER A 111 -9.52 -7.87 -9.45
CA SER A 111 -9.04 -6.96 -10.49
C SER A 111 -8.37 -5.72 -9.87
N GLY A 112 -8.92 -5.22 -8.76
CA GLY A 112 -8.36 -4.11 -7.99
C GLY A 112 -8.39 -2.77 -8.72
N PHE A 113 -7.66 -1.80 -8.18
CA PHE A 113 -7.55 -0.46 -8.74
C PHE A 113 -6.22 -0.30 -9.47
N VAL A 114 -6.21 0.41 -10.59
CA VAL A 114 -5.01 0.69 -11.39
C VAL A 114 -4.74 2.19 -11.49
N PRO A 115 -3.47 2.63 -11.41
CA PRO A 115 -3.10 4.02 -11.60
C PRO A 115 -3.21 4.38 -13.09
N VAL A 116 -3.98 5.42 -13.39
CA VAL A 116 -4.11 6.00 -14.73
C VAL A 116 -3.47 7.39 -14.71
N PRO A 117 -2.39 7.61 -15.48
CA PRO A 117 -1.74 8.91 -15.54
C PRO A 117 -2.69 9.94 -16.16
N THR A 118 -2.79 11.09 -15.52
CA THR A 118 -3.65 12.19 -15.94
C THR A 118 -2.89 13.51 -15.86
N SER A 119 -3.13 14.37 -16.85
CA SER A 119 -2.56 15.72 -16.91
C SER A 119 -3.57 16.74 -16.39
N SER A 120 -3.15 17.59 -15.47
CA SER A 120 -3.93 18.77 -15.06
C SER A 120 -3.57 19.94 -15.97
N LEU A 121 -4.53 20.82 -16.24
CA LEU A 121 -4.26 22.10 -16.92
C LEU A 121 -3.56 23.11 -15.99
N PHE A 122 -3.50 22.83 -14.69
CA PHE A 122 -3.03 23.76 -13.66
C PHE A 122 -1.66 23.40 -13.06
N SER A 123 -1.11 22.23 -13.40
CA SER A 123 0.18 21.75 -12.86
C SER A 123 0.91 20.88 -13.87
N TYR A 124 2.24 21.00 -13.90
CA TYR A 124 3.13 20.13 -14.67
C TYR A 124 3.47 18.82 -13.94
N GLU A 125 3.01 18.64 -12.71
CA GLU A 125 3.22 17.40 -11.96
C GLU A 125 2.38 16.26 -12.54
N LYS A 126 2.97 15.05 -12.55
CA LYS A 126 2.25 13.84 -12.96
C LYS A 126 1.22 13.49 -11.90
N ASN A 127 -0.05 13.45 -12.28
CA ASN A 127 -1.14 13.00 -11.42
C ASN A 127 -1.56 11.59 -11.82
N TYR A 128 -2.03 10.81 -10.84
CA TYR A 128 -2.57 9.49 -11.07
C TYR A 128 -3.96 9.39 -10.45
N MET A 129 -4.91 8.91 -11.24
CA MET A 129 -6.23 8.53 -10.75
C MET A 129 -6.30 7.01 -10.66
N TYR A 130 -6.81 6.50 -9.54
CA TYR A 130 -6.94 5.06 -9.31
C TYR A 130 -8.38 4.64 -9.57
N PHE A 131 -8.57 3.73 -10.50
CA PHE A 131 -9.91 3.26 -10.89
C PHE A 131 -10.00 1.75 -10.84
N ASN A 132 -11.20 1.24 -10.64
CA ASN A 132 -11.44 -0.18 -10.77
C ASN A 132 -11.23 -0.61 -12.22
N THR A 133 -10.40 -1.64 -12.39
CA THR A 133 -10.10 -2.24 -13.70
C THR A 133 -11.33 -2.72 -14.46
N ARG A 134 -12.41 -3.10 -13.75
CA ARG A 134 -13.66 -3.55 -14.39
C ARG A 134 -14.42 -2.39 -15.05
N ASP A 135 -14.29 -1.18 -14.52
CA ASP A 135 -15.00 0.00 -15.02
C ASP A 135 -14.42 0.47 -16.37
N PHE A 136 -13.22 -0.01 -16.73
CA PHE A 136 -12.56 0.23 -18.01
C PHE A 136 -12.70 -0.91 -19.02
N GLY A 137 -13.60 -1.88 -18.78
CA GLY A 137 -13.81 -3.01 -19.69
C GLY A 137 -14.13 -2.57 -21.12
N GLY A 138 -13.11 -2.52 -22.00
CA GLY A 138 -13.27 -2.31 -23.45
C GLY A 138 -12.29 -1.35 -24.14
N ARG A 139 -11.14 -0.98 -23.55
CA ARG A 139 -10.04 -0.34 -24.31
C ARG A 139 -8.72 -1.04 -24.07
#